data_AF-A0AAX3KP12-F1
#
_entry.id   AF-A0AAX3KP12-F1
#
_cell.length_a   1.000
_cell.length_b   1.000
_cell.length_c   1.000
_cell.angle_alpha   90.00
_cell.angle_beta   90.00
_cell.angle_gamma   90.00
#
_symmetry.space_group_name_H-M   'P 1'
#
loop_
_entity.id
_entity.type
_entity.pdbx_description
1 polymer ?
#
loop_
_entity_poly.entity_id
_entity_poly.type
_entity_poly.pdbx_seq_one_letter_code
_entity_poly.pdbx_strand_id
1 'polypeptide(L)'
;MNKAQLIEQVAARAVLSQAMAQKAVDAFIDGVKASLSTHTPVTLVGFGKFETVRRSARVGRDPRSGKPLNIPAAMTVKFRAGKDLKDAVRFRGESEANTKPRK
;
A
#
# COMPACT_ATOMS: atom_id res chain seq x y z
N MET A 1 4.59 12.16 8.25
CA MET A 1 5.68 11.40 7.58
C MET A 1 5.59 11.64 6.08
N ASN A 2 6.52 12.38 5.50
CA ASN A 2 6.70 12.52 4.05
C ASN A 2 7.92 11.70 3.60
N LYS A 3 8.28 11.74 2.29
CA LYS A 3 9.40 10.96 1.76
C LYS A 3 10.75 11.33 2.40
N ALA A 4 11.03 12.63 2.57
CA ALA A 4 12.29 13.10 3.16
C ALA A 4 12.44 12.63 4.61
N GLN A 5 11.38 12.79 5.41
CA GLN A 5 11.33 12.30 6.79
C GLN A 5 11.49 10.77 6.87
N LEU A 6 10.95 10.02 5.90
CA LEU A 6 11.14 8.57 5.83
C LEU A 6 12.61 8.22 5.56
N ILE A 7 13.28 8.93 4.65
CA ILE A 7 14.71 8.72 4.34
C ILE A 7 15.57 9.01 5.57
N GLU A 8 15.28 10.08 6.30
CA GLU A 8 15.97 10.40 7.56
C GLU A 8 15.81 9.27 8.58
N GLN A 9 14.59 8.73 8.75
CA GLN A 9 14.37 7.60 9.64
C GLN A 9 15.08 6.32 9.18
N VAL A 10 15.12 6.05 7.89
CA VAL A 10 15.85 4.90 7.32
C VAL A 10 17.35 5.08 7.54
N ALA A 11 17.90 6.27 7.27
CA ALA A 11 19.32 6.57 7.49
C ALA A 11 19.71 6.34 8.96
N ALA A 12 18.91 6.87 9.89
CA ALA A 12 19.17 6.73 11.32
C ALA A 12 19.06 5.26 11.80
N ARG A 13 18.01 4.54 11.41
CA ARG A 13 17.76 3.17 11.88
C ARG A 13 18.68 2.13 11.25
N ALA A 14 19.04 2.32 9.98
CA ALA A 14 19.91 1.40 9.25
C ALA A 14 21.39 1.80 9.31
N VAL A 15 21.73 2.89 10.02
CA VAL A 15 23.10 3.43 10.14
C VAL A 15 23.71 3.67 8.75
N LEU A 16 22.94 4.32 7.88
CA LEU A 16 23.34 4.66 6.51
C LEU A 16 23.58 6.17 6.40
N SER A 17 24.43 6.56 5.45
CA SER A 17 24.45 7.95 5.01
C SER A 17 23.10 8.32 4.37
N GLN A 18 22.71 9.60 4.44
CA GLN A 18 21.46 10.06 3.82
C GLN A 18 21.41 9.71 2.31
N ALA A 19 22.54 9.82 1.61
CA ALA A 19 22.62 9.45 0.20
C ALA A 19 22.34 7.96 -0.04
N MET A 20 22.84 7.07 0.83
CA MET A 20 22.57 5.64 0.72
C MET A 20 21.13 5.29 1.10
N ALA A 21 20.57 5.94 2.13
CA ALA A 21 19.16 5.78 2.50
C ALA A 21 18.21 6.25 1.38
N GLN A 22 18.51 7.39 0.75
CA GLN A 22 17.78 7.87 -0.43
C GLN A 22 17.78 6.82 -1.54
N LYS A 23 18.97 6.32 -1.90
CA LYS A 23 19.12 5.27 -2.92
C LYS A 23 18.33 4.01 -2.57
N ALA A 24 18.36 3.58 -1.30
CA ALA A 24 17.63 2.40 -0.85
C ALA A 24 16.10 2.58 -0.95
N VAL A 25 15.57 3.73 -0.52
CA VAL A 25 14.14 4.02 -0.62
C VAL A 25 13.70 4.11 -2.08
N ASP A 26 14.48 4.75 -2.94
CA ASP A 26 14.19 4.85 -4.37
C ASP A 26 14.21 3.48 -5.05
N ALA A 27 15.25 2.68 -4.79
CA ALA A 27 15.36 1.32 -5.31
C ALA A 27 14.19 0.43 -4.87
N PHE A 28 13.73 0.57 -3.62
CA PHE A 28 12.54 -0.14 -3.13
C PHE A 28 11.29 0.27 -3.92
N ILE A 29 11.05 1.58 -4.08
CA ILE A 29 9.90 2.10 -4.81
C ILE A 29 9.91 1.59 -6.26
N ASP A 30 11.06 1.63 -6.92
CA ASP A 30 11.18 1.21 -8.32
C ASP A 30 11.06 -0.31 -8.48
N GLY A 31 11.61 -1.09 -7.55
CA GLY A 31 11.42 -2.54 -7.51
C GLY A 31 9.94 -2.94 -7.38
N VAL A 32 9.18 -2.26 -6.51
CA VAL A 32 7.74 -2.48 -6.37
C VAL A 32 7.01 -2.11 -7.67
N LYS A 33 7.32 -0.97 -8.30
CA LYS A 33 6.71 -0.59 -9.59
C LYS A 33 6.97 -1.63 -10.68
N ALA A 34 8.22 -2.09 -10.81
CA ALA A 34 8.62 -3.05 -11.83
C ALA A 34 7.96 -4.42 -11.62
N SER A 35 7.83 -4.87 -10.38
CA SER A 35 7.10 -6.12 -10.09
C SER A 35 5.62 -5.99 -10.46
N LEU A 36 4.97 -4.88 -10.09
CA LEU A 36 3.54 -4.70 -10.35
C LEU A 36 3.21 -4.47 -11.82
N SER A 37 4.10 -3.86 -12.61
CA SER A 37 3.89 -3.70 -14.05
C SER A 37 3.86 -5.03 -14.80
N THR A 38 4.51 -6.07 -14.26
CA THR A 38 4.45 -7.45 -14.78
C THR A 38 3.35 -8.30 -14.13
N HIS A 39 2.44 -7.66 -13.38
CA HIS A 39 1.39 -8.32 -12.59
C HIS A 39 1.90 -9.26 -11.49
N THR A 40 3.18 -9.17 -11.14
CA THR A 40 3.79 -9.98 -10.09
C THR A 40 3.56 -9.31 -8.73
N PRO A 41 2.91 -9.99 -7.76
CA PRO A 41 2.66 -9.42 -6.45
C PRO A 41 3.94 -9.33 -5.61
N VAL A 42 4.07 -8.27 -4.82
CA VAL A 42 5.16 -8.09 -3.84
C VAL A 42 4.62 -8.35 -2.45
N THR A 43 5.19 -9.32 -1.74
CA THR A 43 4.82 -9.64 -0.35
C THR A 43 5.96 -9.27 0.58
N LEU A 44 5.67 -8.42 1.57
CA LEU A 44 6.58 -7.99 2.62
C LEU A 44 6.04 -8.54 3.95
N VAL A 45 6.65 -9.61 4.46
CA VAL A 45 6.23 -10.27 5.69
C VAL A 45 6.21 -9.25 6.84
N GLY A 46 5.15 -9.28 7.66
CA GLY A 46 4.89 -8.32 8.73
C GLY A 46 4.30 -6.98 8.27
N PHE A 47 4.56 -6.54 7.03
CA PHE A 47 4.06 -5.25 6.53
C PHE A 47 2.78 -5.38 5.70
N GLY A 48 2.82 -6.18 4.64
CA GLY A 48 1.68 -6.34 3.74
C GLY A 48 2.02 -6.85 2.34
N LYS A 49 1.04 -6.82 1.45
CA LYS A 49 1.14 -7.29 0.06
C LYS A 49 0.67 -6.21 -0.91
N PHE A 50 1.47 -5.94 -1.93
CA PHE A 50 1.05 -5.19 -3.10
C PHE A 50 0.68 -6.16 -4.22
N GLU A 51 -0.46 -5.95 -4.86
CA GLU A 51 -0.91 -6.77 -5.99
C GLU A 51 -1.64 -5.92 -7.02
N THR A 52 -1.59 -6.34 -8.28
CA THR A 52 -2.48 -5.77 -9.30
C THR A 52 -3.81 -6.51 -9.29
N VAL A 53 -4.90 -5.76 -9.43
CA VAL A 53 -6.26 -6.30 -9.48
C VAL A 53 -7.01 -5.69 -10.65
N ARG A 54 -7.83 -6.51 -11.31
CA ARG A 54 -8.74 -6.03 -12.35
C ARG A 54 -9.97 -5.42 -11.70
N ARG A 55 -10.24 -4.16 -11.98
CA ARG A 55 -11.46 -3.47 -11.60
C ARG A 55 -12.45 -3.56 -12.76
N SER A 56 -13.68 -4.01 -12.48
CA SER A 56 -14.75 -4.05 -13.48
C SER A 56 -15.20 -2.65 -13.90
N ALA A 57 -15.79 -2.57 -15.09
CA ALA A 57 -16.48 -1.36 -15.54
C ALA A 57 -17.67 -1.08 -14.63
N ARG A 58 -17.95 0.20 -14.40
CA ARG A 58 -19.08 0.65 -13.57
C ARG A 58 -19.55 2.03 -13.99
N VAL A 59 -20.77 2.36 -13.57
CA VAL A 59 -21.30 3.72 -13.73
C VAL A 59 -20.96 4.52 -12.47
N GLY A 60 -20.21 5.61 -12.64
CA GLY A 60 -19.97 6.62 -11.61
C GLY A 60 -20.82 7.87 -11.86
N ARG A 61 -20.57 8.90 -11.05
CA ARG A 61 -21.11 10.25 -11.26
C ARG A 61 -19.96 11.24 -11.36
N ASP A 62 -20.10 12.21 -12.26
CA ASP A 62 -19.20 13.35 -12.31
C ASP A 62 -19.37 14.21 -11.04
N PRO A 63 -18.30 14.45 -10.25
CA PRO A 63 -18.38 15.26 -9.04
C PRO A 63 -18.86 16.70 -9.28
N ARG A 64 -18.69 17.24 -10.49
CA ARG A 64 -19.05 18.62 -10.83
C ARG A 64 -20.49 18.75 -11.33
N SER A 65 -20.94 17.80 -12.16
CA SER A 65 -22.24 17.88 -12.83
C SER A 65 -23.29 16.87 -12.33
N GLY A 66 -22.89 15.88 -11.54
CA GLY A 66 -23.76 14.81 -11.04
C GLY A 66 -24.22 13.81 -12.10
N LYS A 67 -23.89 14.03 -13.38
CA LYS A 67 -24.32 13.19 -14.50
C LYS A 67 -23.66 11.81 -14.45
N PRO A 68 -24.36 10.75 -14.91
CA PRO A 68 -23.78 9.42 -15.04
C PRO A 68 -22.55 9.43 -15.95
N LEU A 69 -21.46 8.78 -15.51
CA LEU A 69 -20.24 8.61 -16.27
C LEU A 69 -19.87 7.13 -16.31
N ASN A 70 -19.71 6.57 -17.51
CA ASN A 70 -19.22 5.21 -17.68
C ASN A 70 -17.72 5.17 -17.40
N ILE A 71 -17.33 4.40 -16.38
CA ILE A 71 -15.94 4.21 -15.98
C ILE A 71 -15.50 2.83 -16.50
N PRO A 72 -14.54 2.75 -17.43
CA PRO A 72 -14.12 1.49 -18.01
C PRO A 72 -13.42 0.58 -17.00
N ALA A 73 -13.37 -0.70 -17.34
CA ALA A 73 -12.56 -1.67 -16.62
C ALA A 73 -11.08 -1.29 -16.73
N ALA A 74 -10.33 -1.45 -15.64
CA ALA A 74 -8.92 -1.07 -15.59
C ALA A 74 -8.15 -1.95 -14.61
N MET A 75 -6.84 -2.10 -14.85
CA MET A 75 -5.93 -2.65 -13.86
C MET A 75 -5.62 -1.58 -12.83
N THR A 76 -5.62 -1.96 -11.55
CA THR A 76 -5.28 -1.06 -10.45
C THR A 76 -4.41 -1.78 -9.43
N VAL A 77 -3.79 -1.04 -8.54
CA VAL A 77 -2.94 -1.58 -7.48
C VAL A 77 -3.75 -1.64 -6.18
N LYS A 78 -3.65 -2.76 -5.48
CA LYS A 78 -4.20 -2.95 -4.15
C LYS A 78 -3.07 -3.24 -3.18
N PHE A 79 -3.05 -2.52 -2.06
CA PHE A 79 -2.24 -2.87 -0.90
C PHE A 79 -3.10 -3.57 0.14
N ARG A 80 -2.62 -4.70 0.67
CA ARG A 80 -3.23 -5.41 1.80
C ARG A 80 -2.29 -5.34 2.98
N ALA A 81 -2.70 -4.62 4.02
CA ALA A 81 -1.95 -4.55 5.27
C ALA A 81 -1.85 -5.94 5.93
N GLY A 82 -0.62 -6.29 6.33
CA GLY A 82 -0.31 -7.48 7.11
C GLY A 82 -0.86 -7.39 8.54
N LYS A 83 -0.73 -8.48 9.29
CA LYS A 83 -1.21 -8.54 10.67
C LYS A 83 -0.47 -7.51 11.54
N ASP A 84 0.85 -7.48 11.50
CA ASP A 84 1.65 -6.63 12.39
C ASP A 84 1.38 -5.14 12.14
N LEU A 85 1.24 -4.74 10.87
CA LEU A 85 0.86 -3.36 10.52
C LEU A 85 -0.55 -3.00 11.03
N LYS A 86 -1.51 -3.94 10.95
CA LYS A 86 -2.86 -3.71 11.50
C LYS A 86 -2.83 -3.62 13.02
N ASP A 87 -2.08 -4.50 13.68
CA ASP A 87 -1.97 -4.53 15.13
C ASP A 87 -1.28 -3.26 15.66
N ALA A 88 -0.28 -2.73 14.95
CA ALA A 88 0.40 -1.49 15.30
C ALA A 88 -0.50 -0.24 15.27
N VAL A 89 -1.64 -0.29 14.56
CA VAL A 89 -2.59 0.83 14.46
C VAL A 89 -3.90 0.61 15.21
N ARG A 90 -4.11 -0.58 15.80
CA ARG A 90 -5.28 -0.85 16.64
C ARG A 90 -5.22 0.03 17.89
N PHE A 91 -6.34 0.65 18.24
CA PHE A 91 -6.47 1.31 19.53
C PHE A 91 -6.46 0.26 20.64
N ARG A 92 -5.78 0.56 21.75
CA ARG A 92 -5.48 -0.37 22.87
C ARG A 92 -6.71 -0.83 23.68
N GLY A 93 -7.93 -0.75 23.12
CA GLY A 93 -9.19 -1.20 23.72
C GLY A 93 -9.96 -2.23 22.88
N GLU A 94 -9.53 -2.56 21.65
CA GLU A 94 -10.14 -3.65 20.87
C GLU A 94 -9.39 -4.96 21.10
N SER A 95 -9.54 -5.56 22.28
CA SER A 95 -9.08 -6.93 22.54
C SER A 95 -10.13 -7.94 22.08
N GLU A 96 -9.72 -8.74 21.08
CA GLU A 96 -10.19 -10.10 20.73
C GLU A 96 -11.64 -10.38 20.31
N ALA A 97 -12.60 -9.45 20.42
CA ALA A 97 -14.00 -9.76 20.10
C ALA A 97 -14.32 -9.98 18.60
N ASN A 98 -13.46 -9.53 17.67
CA ASN A 98 -13.79 -9.49 16.23
C ASN A 98 -13.01 -10.48 15.34
N THR A 99 -12.38 -11.52 15.91
CA THR A 99 -11.55 -12.47 15.14
C THR A 99 -12.21 -13.84 14.90
N LYS A 100 -13.50 -14.02 15.21
CA LYS A 100 -14.21 -15.21 14.73
C LYS A 100 -14.71 -14.99 13.30
N PRO A 101 -14.43 -15.91 12.35
CA PRO A 101 -15.03 -15.84 11.03
C PRO A 101 -16.55 -15.95 11.21
N ARG A 102 -17.30 -14.98 10.67
CA ARG A 102 -18.73 -15.15 10.47
C ARG A 102 -18.88 -16.35 9.54
N LYS A 103 -19.43 -17.46 10.05
CA LYS A 103 -19.85 -18.61 9.25
C LYS A 103 -20.82 -18.15 8.17
#